data_AF-A0A2I1M1K0-F1
#
_entry.id   AF-A0A2I1M1K0-F1
#
_cell.length_a   1.000
_cell.length_b   1.000
_cell.length_c   1.000
_cell.angle_alpha   90.00
_cell.angle_beta   90.00
_cell.angle_gamma   90.00
#
_symmetry.space_group_name_H-M   'P 1'
#
loop_
_entity.id
_entity.type
_entity.pdbx_description
1 polymer ?
#
loop_
_entity_poly.entity_id
_entity_poly.type
_entity_poly.pdbx_seq_one_letter_code
_entity_poly.pdbx_strand_id
1 'polypeptide(L)'
;MDHSSRNIAIILYVLESGASVKDAASVFHVSDRWVRKLLARYRSGGLNAVKTRSTRPHTMPSKTSDSMVDLICSTRVWLHEQGWDNGAHTIRDWLVRRYPDETIPSVATIWRIVKKAGLVQPQPVKRPRCSYRRFQADLPNELWQSDFTHIHLRDGKECEVIGWIDDHSRCIMYLRAFERITGRIVVDSFTQAISIYGVPQATLTDNGCVYTEHSTQKHPHKHKAHTLQPQ
;
A
#
# COMPACT_ATOMS: atom_id res chain seq x y z
N MET A 1 23.43 -18.61 6.56
CA MET A 1 23.87 -19.03 7.91
C MET A 1 23.77 -17.85 8.84
N ASP A 2 23.09 -18.01 9.98
CA ASP A 2 23.06 -17.00 11.05
C ASP A 2 24.48 -16.64 11.52
N HIS A 3 24.74 -15.36 11.78
CA HIS A 3 26.06 -14.87 12.20
C HIS A 3 26.51 -15.46 13.54
N SER A 4 25.58 -15.78 14.44
CA SER A 4 25.88 -16.49 15.68
C SER A 4 26.39 -17.90 15.41
N SER A 5 25.74 -18.61 14.48
CA SER A 5 26.12 -19.96 14.06
C SER A 5 27.53 -19.99 13.43
N ARG A 6 27.89 -18.97 12.63
CA ARG A 6 29.23 -18.85 12.04
C ARG A 6 30.34 -18.60 13.09
N ASN A 7 30.09 -17.75 14.08
CA ASN A 7 31.10 -17.49 15.12
C ASN A 7 31.38 -18.73 15.98
N ILE A 8 30.34 -19.53 16.24
CA ILE A 8 30.46 -20.80 16.98
C ILE A 8 31.30 -21.80 16.17
N ALA A 9 31.04 -21.94 14.87
CA ALA A 9 31.80 -22.84 14.00
C ALA A 9 33.31 -22.51 13.96
N ILE A 10 33.66 -21.21 13.92
CA ILE A 10 35.07 -20.76 13.98
C ILE A 10 35.75 -21.25 15.27
N ILE A 11 35.03 -21.18 16.40
CA ILE A 11 35.58 -21.57 17.70
C ILE A 11 35.71 -23.08 17.83
N LEU A 12 34.69 -23.83 17.42
CA LEU A 12 34.75 -25.29 17.42
C LEU A 12 35.88 -25.80 16.52
N TYR A 13 36.06 -25.21 15.34
CA TYR A 13 37.17 -25.56 14.45
C TYR A 13 38.55 -25.37 15.12
N VAL A 14 38.76 -24.28 15.85
CA VAL A 14 40.03 -24.05 16.57
C VAL A 14 40.20 -25.03 17.73
N LEU A 15 39.13 -25.36 18.45
CA LEU A 15 39.20 -26.18 19.67
C LEU A 15 39.25 -27.69 19.39
N GLU A 16 38.44 -28.18 18.44
CA GLU A 16 38.32 -29.61 18.12
C GLU A 16 39.40 -30.07 17.16
N SER A 17 39.79 -29.22 16.19
CA SER A 17 40.81 -29.57 15.19
C SER A 17 42.22 -29.14 15.59
N GLY A 18 42.39 -28.44 16.73
CA GLY A 18 43.69 -27.91 17.16
C GLY A 18 44.30 -26.89 16.19
N ALA A 19 43.50 -26.34 15.27
CA ALA A 19 43.96 -25.48 14.19
C ALA A 19 44.49 -24.15 14.71
N SER A 20 45.50 -23.58 14.03
CA SER A 20 46.02 -22.28 14.42
C SER A 20 45.01 -21.16 14.12
N VAL A 21 45.18 -20.02 14.79
CA VAL A 21 44.35 -18.81 14.55
C VAL A 21 44.39 -18.38 13.08
N LYS A 22 45.55 -18.52 12.41
CA LYS A 22 45.74 -18.16 11.01
C LYS A 22 44.97 -19.11 10.09
N ASP A 23 44.99 -20.40 10.39
CA ASP A 23 44.29 -21.41 9.59
C ASP A 23 42.77 -21.20 9.68
N ALA A 24 42.26 -20.98 10.89
CA ALA A 24 40.85 -20.64 11.10
C ALA A 24 40.44 -19.33 10.40
N ALA A 25 41.31 -18.32 10.41
CA ALA A 25 41.06 -17.06 9.72
C ALA A 25 40.97 -17.24 8.20
N SER A 26 41.87 -18.04 7.62
CA SER A 26 41.88 -18.40 6.21
C SER A 26 40.63 -19.18 5.80
N VAL A 27 40.32 -20.28 6.51
CA VAL A 27 39.19 -21.18 6.20
C VAL A 27 37.85 -20.46 6.27
N PHE A 28 37.66 -19.60 7.27
CA PHE A 28 36.39 -18.88 7.46
C PHE A 28 36.36 -17.48 6.83
N HIS A 29 37.40 -17.10 6.07
CA HIS A 29 37.56 -15.79 5.44
C HIS A 29 37.27 -14.62 6.41
N VAL A 30 37.95 -14.64 7.55
CA VAL A 30 37.89 -13.58 8.58
C VAL A 30 39.30 -13.12 8.95
N SER A 31 39.41 -12.01 9.67
CA SER A 31 40.72 -11.58 10.18
C SER A 31 41.17 -12.39 11.40
N ASP A 32 42.48 -12.64 11.53
CA ASP A 32 43.11 -13.21 12.73
C ASP A 32 42.67 -12.48 14.00
N ARG A 33 42.55 -11.15 13.92
CA ARG A 33 42.09 -10.29 15.03
C ARG A 33 40.69 -10.67 15.50
N TRP A 34 39.79 -10.99 14.58
CA TRP A 34 38.44 -11.42 14.90
C TRP A 34 38.42 -12.80 15.55
N VAL A 35 39.19 -13.77 15.04
CA VAL A 35 39.31 -15.12 15.63
C VAL A 35 39.85 -15.03 17.06
N ARG A 36 40.91 -14.25 17.31
CA ARG A 36 41.43 -14.01 18.67
C ARG A 36 40.38 -13.38 19.59
N LYS A 37 39.59 -12.43 19.09
CA LYS A 37 38.50 -11.80 19.85
C LYS A 37 37.40 -12.80 20.21
N LEU A 38 37.04 -13.71 19.31
CA LEU A 38 36.09 -14.78 19.59
C LEU A 38 36.63 -15.77 20.62
N LEU A 39 37.92 -16.14 20.54
CA LEU A 39 38.56 -17.02 21.53
C LEU A 39 38.61 -16.39 22.92
N ALA A 40 38.92 -15.09 23.01
CA ALA A 40 38.87 -14.35 24.27
C ALA A 40 37.46 -14.34 24.88
N ARG A 41 36.43 -14.15 24.04
CA ARG A 41 35.02 -14.22 24.46
C ARG A 41 34.66 -15.62 24.96
N TYR A 42 35.05 -16.66 24.22
CA TYR A 42 34.82 -18.05 24.60
C TYR A 42 35.46 -18.36 25.96
N ARG A 43 36.71 -17.96 26.18
CA ARG A 43 37.39 -18.14 27.48
C ARG A 43 36.69 -17.42 28.63
N SER A 44 36.06 -16.27 28.38
CA SER A 44 35.37 -15.49 29.42
C SER A 44 33.94 -15.95 29.76
N GLY A 45 33.28 -16.71 28.88
CA GLY A 45 31.84 -17.02 29.08
C GLY A 45 31.28 -18.11 28.18
N GLY A 46 32.13 -19.01 27.69
CA GLY A 46 31.75 -20.18 26.89
C GLY A 46 31.10 -19.83 25.54
N LEU A 47 30.39 -20.81 24.97
CA LEU A 47 29.71 -20.69 23.66
C LEU A 47 28.69 -19.54 23.61
N ASN A 48 28.02 -19.23 24.73
CA ASN A 48 27.07 -18.13 24.78
C ASN A 48 27.73 -16.75 24.61
N ALA A 49 28.98 -16.58 25.04
CA ALA A 49 29.72 -15.33 24.88
C ALA A 49 30.20 -15.07 23.44
N VAL A 50 30.20 -16.11 22.59
CA VAL A 50 30.61 -16.08 21.18
C VAL A 50 29.47 -15.62 20.25
N LYS A 51 28.22 -15.74 20.72
CA LYS A 51 27.04 -15.25 20.00
C LYS A 51 27.15 -13.76 19.67
N THR A 52 26.59 -13.36 18.54
CA THR A 52 26.59 -11.97 18.10
C THR A 52 25.88 -11.12 19.15
N ARG A 53 26.63 -10.21 19.79
CA ARG A 53 26.04 -9.22 20.70
C ARG A 53 25.36 -8.14 19.89
N SER A 54 24.27 -7.60 20.43
CA SER A 54 23.63 -6.41 19.87
C SER A 54 24.66 -5.30 19.68
N THR A 55 24.77 -4.76 18.47
CA THR A 55 25.58 -3.56 18.16
C THR A 55 24.81 -2.27 18.42
N ARG A 56 23.61 -2.36 19.00
CA ARG A 56 22.78 -1.20 19.30
C ARG A 56 23.51 -0.33 20.35
N PRO A 57 23.57 1.00 20.16
CA PRO A 57 24.10 1.91 21.15
C PRO A 57 23.45 1.68 22.53
N HIS A 58 24.28 1.63 23.57
CA HIS A 58 23.84 1.43 24.95
C HIS A 58 22.96 2.58 25.46
N THR A 59 23.13 3.78 24.90
CA THR A 59 22.33 4.97 25.18
C THR A 59 21.94 5.64 23.87
N MET A 60 20.69 6.09 23.78
CA MET A 60 20.15 6.86 22.66
C MET A 60 19.61 8.18 23.24
N PRO A 61 20.41 9.27 23.26
CA PRO A 61 20.00 10.54 23.84
C PRO A 61 18.75 11.15 23.20
N SER A 62 18.46 10.79 21.94
CA SER A 62 17.27 11.21 21.19
C SER A 62 16.05 10.30 21.41
N LYS A 63 16.10 9.38 22.37
CA LYS A 63 14.94 8.54 22.72
C LYS A 63 13.88 9.45 23.33
N THR A 64 12.71 9.49 22.70
CA THR A 64 11.49 10.05 23.29
C THR A 64 11.31 9.51 24.71
N SER A 65 11.07 10.40 25.68
CA SER A 65 10.89 10.00 27.08
C SER A 65 9.73 9.00 27.19
N ASP A 66 9.82 8.10 28.17
CA ASP A 66 8.76 7.11 28.38
C ASP A 66 7.43 7.81 28.75
N SER A 67 7.48 8.96 29.45
CA SER A 67 6.31 9.81 29.71
C SER A 67 5.63 10.33 28.44
N MET A 68 6.40 10.76 27.43
CA MET A 68 5.87 11.24 26.15
C MET A 68 5.32 10.07 25.32
N VAL A 69 5.91 8.88 25.42
CA VAL A 69 5.37 7.65 24.80
C VAL A 69 4.00 7.33 25.38
N ASP A 70 3.85 7.36 26.70
CA ASP A 70 2.59 7.08 27.37
C ASP A 70 1.53 8.13 27.02
N LEU A 71 1.92 9.41 26.97
CA LEU A 71 1.04 10.51 26.55
C LEU A 71 0.55 10.34 25.10
N ILE A 72 1.43 9.93 24.17
CA ILE A 72 1.06 9.67 22.77
C ILE A 72 0.06 8.51 22.69
N CYS A 73 0.30 7.43 23.43
CA CYS A 73 -0.58 6.26 23.44
C CYS A 73 -1.95 6.59 24.04
N SER A 74 -2.01 7.30 25.18
CA SER A 74 -3.26 7.69 25.82
C SER A 74 -4.06 8.68 24.97
N THR A 75 -3.39 9.65 24.34
CA THR A 75 -4.03 10.60 23.40
C THR A 75 -4.70 9.86 22.25
N ARG A 76 -4.05 8.82 21.69
CA ARG A 76 -4.65 8.02 20.62
C ARG A 76 -5.90 7.27 21.06
N VAL A 77 -5.85 6.63 22.23
CA VAL A 77 -6.99 5.87 22.79
C VAL A 77 -8.15 6.83 23.04
N TRP A 78 -7.88 7.98 23.65
CA TRP A 78 -8.89 9.00 23.90
C TRP A 78 -9.53 9.52 22.60
N LEU A 79 -8.72 9.87 21.58
CA LEU A 79 -9.23 10.31 20.28
C LEU A 79 -10.11 9.24 19.61
N HIS A 80 -9.73 7.97 19.73
CA HIS A 80 -10.52 6.85 19.22
C HIS A 80 -11.87 6.72 19.95
N GLU A 81 -11.87 6.82 21.28
CA GLU A 81 -13.09 6.76 22.10
C GLU A 81 -14.07 7.89 21.79
N GLN A 82 -13.57 9.07 21.42
CA GLN A 82 -14.39 10.20 20.97
C GLN A 82 -14.90 10.04 19.52
N GLY A 83 -14.47 9.00 18.79
CA GLY A 83 -14.81 8.79 17.39
C GLY A 83 -14.12 9.77 16.43
N TRP A 84 -13.03 10.42 16.86
CA TRP A 84 -12.29 11.38 16.05
C TRP A 84 -11.17 10.71 15.26
N ASP A 85 -10.62 11.44 14.28
CA ASP A 85 -9.37 11.00 13.66
C ASP A 85 -8.27 10.88 14.73
N ASN A 86 -7.60 9.74 14.73
CA ASN A 86 -6.58 9.39 15.71
C ASN A 86 -5.21 9.17 15.04
N GLY A 87 -5.06 9.59 13.78
CA GLY A 87 -3.81 9.52 13.03
C GLY A 87 -2.66 10.27 13.71
N ALA A 88 -1.43 9.94 13.31
CA ALA A 88 -0.23 10.54 13.88
C ALA A 88 -0.14 12.07 13.68
N HIS A 89 -0.75 12.60 12.62
CA HIS A 89 -0.89 14.04 12.42
C HIS A 89 -1.80 14.66 13.47
N THR A 90 -3.01 14.11 13.64
CA THR A 90 -4.00 14.61 14.60
C THR A 90 -3.51 14.51 16.04
N ILE A 91 -2.83 13.42 16.40
CA ILE A 91 -2.17 13.30 17.71
C ILE A 91 -1.13 14.40 17.88
N ARG A 92 -0.27 14.64 16.87
CA ARG A 92 0.76 15.68 16.97
C ARG A 92 0.15 17.07 17.14
N ASP A 93 -0.84 17.41 16.33
CA ASP A 93 -1.45 18.73 16.37
C ASP A 93 -2.19 18.95 17.69
N TRP A 94 -2.79 17.91 18.24
CA TRP A 94 -3.40 17.95 19.57
C TRP A 94 -2.35 18.21 20.67
N LEU A 95 -1.22 17.47 20.63
CA LEU A 95 -0.14 17.63 21.61
C LEU A 95 0.53 19.02 21.53
N VAL A 96 0.79 19.53 20.33
CA VAL A 96 1.37 20.87 20.13
C VAL A 96 0.48 21.96 20.72
N ARG A 97 -0.84 21.83 20.60
CA ARG A 97 -1.79 22.81 21.15
C ARG A 97 -1.90 22.72 22.67
N ARG A 98 -1.79 21.51 23.24
CA ARG A 98 -2.01 21.26 24.67
C ARG A 98 -0.76 21.42 25.52
N TYR A 99 0.41 21.17 24.93
CA TYR A 99 1.72 21.20 25.60
C TYR A 99 2.73 22.01 24.75
N PRO A 100 2.55 23.34 24.64
CA PRO A 100 3.40 24.18 23.78
C PRO A 100 4.87 24.24 24.26
N ASP A 101 5.11 24.01 25.55
CA ASP A 101 6.44 24.05 26.16
C ASP A 101 7.21 22.72 26.05
N GLU A 102 6.54 21.65 25.58
CA GLU A 102 7.16 20.35 25.43
C GLU A 102 7.71 20.10 24.03
N THR A 103 8.81 19.34 23.95
CA THR A 103 9.38 18.91 22.66
C THR A 103 8.56 17.76 22.08
N ILE A 104 7.57 18.08 21.25
CA ILE A 104 6.70 17.09 20.63
C ILE A 104 7.44 16.35 19.50
N PRO A 105 7.48 15.00 19.49
CA PRO A 105 8.11 14.24 18.44
C PRO A 105 7.49 14.47 17.05
N SER A 106 8.27 14.20 16.00
CA SER A 106 7.75 14.24 14.63
C SER A 106 6.64 13.21 14.40
N VAL A 107 5.79 13.46 13.40
CA VAL A 107 4.69 12.56 12.98
C VAL A 107 5.21 11.13 12.76
N ALA A 108 6.38 10.98 12.13
CA ALA A 108 6.99 9.67 11.89
C ALA A 108 7.40 8.95 13.19
N THR A 109 7.84 9.69 14.21
CA THR A 109 8.15 9.13 15.53
C THR A 109 6.88 8.71 16.27
N ILE A 110 5.85 9.54 16.27
CA ILE A 110 4.54 9.22 16.83
C ILE A 110 3.98 7.95 16.17
N TRP A 111 4.01 7.86 14.84
CA TRP A 111 3.57 6.65 14.12
C TRP A 111 4.35 5.41 14.54
N ARG A 112 5.68 5.49 14.66
CA ARG A 112 6.53 4.37 15.12
C ARG A 112 6.17 3.94 16.54
N ILE A 113 5.94 4.89 17.45
CA ILE A 113 5.56 4.64 18.84
C ILE A 113 4.22 3.90 18.88
N VAL A 114 3.20 4.47 18.23
CA VAL A 114 1.84 3.93 18.18
C VAL A 114 1.81 2.54 17.55
N LYS A 115 2.56 2.34 16.45
CA LYS A 115 2.70 1.04 15.81
C LYS A 115 3.38 0.01 16.72
N LYS A 116 4.45 0.40 17.40
CA LYS A 116 5.17 -0.48 18.34
C LYS A 116 4.29 -0.85 19.55
N ALA A 117 3.40 0.04 19.97
CA ALA A 117 2.43 -0.19 21.04
C ALA A 117 1.24 -1.08 20.61
N GLY A 118 1.16 -1.51 19.34
CA GLY A 118 0.07 -2.36 18.85
C GLY A 118 -1.26 -1.63 18.65
N LEU A 119 -1.27 -0.30 18.72
CA LEU A 119 -2.48 0.54 18.61
C LEU A 119 -2.87 0.83 17.14
N VAL A 120 -2.16 0.28 16.17
CA VAL A 120 -2.49 0.38 14.73
C VAL A 120 -3.05 -0.94 14.27
N GLN A 121 -4.30 -0.93 13.81
CA GLN A 121 -4.85 -2.05 13.05
C GLN A 121 -4.19 -2.04 11.66
N PRO A 122 -3.44 -3.10 11.29
CA PRO A 122 -2.85 -3.17 9.96
C PRO A 122 -3.97 -3.29 8.93
N GLN A 123 -4.04 -2.32 8.01
CA GLN A 123 -4.90 -2.43 6.84
C GLN A 123 -4.49 -3.69 6.06
N PRO A 124 -5.43 -4.54 5.60
CA PRO A 124 -5.09 -5.64 4.71
C PRO A 124 -4.30 -5.11 3.52
N VAL A 125 -3.13 -5.71 3.28
CA VAL A 125 -2.26 -5.35 2.16
C VAL A 125 -3.07 -5.49 0.88
N LYS A 126 -3.06 -4.45 0.03
CA LYS A 126 -3.68 -4.53 -1.31
C LYS A 126 -3.20 -5.82 -1.98
N ARG A 127 -4.12 -6.56 -2.61
CA ARG A 127 -3.78 -7.81 -3.31
C ARG A 127 -2.59 -7.56 -4.25
N PRO A 128 -1.62 -8.48 -4.28
CA PRO A 128 -0.41 -8.28 -5.08
C PRO A 128 -0.79 -8.12 -6.55
N ARG A 129 -0.12 -7.20 -7.26
CA ARG A 129 -0.44 -6.85 -8.65
C ARG A 129 -0.43 -8.06 -9.60
N CYS A 130 0.34 -9.10 -9.29
CA CYS A 130 0.38 -10.36 -10.05
C CYS A 130 -0.93 -11.16 -10.01
N SER A 131 -1.85 -10.85 -9.10
CA SER A 131 -3.17 -11.49 -9.03
C SER A 131 -4.24 -10.81 -9.91
N TYR A 132 -3.92 -9.68 -10.55
CA TYR A 132 -4.85 -9.04 -11.47
C TYR A 132 -4.93 -9.86 -12.77
N ARG A 133 -6.08 -10.51 -13.01
CA ARG A 133 -6.45 -10.92 -14.36
C ARG A 133 -6.90 -9.66 -15.11
N ARG A 134 -6.35 -9.45 -16.31
CA ARG A 134 -6.79 -8.35 -17.18
C ARG A 134 -8.23 -8.65 -17.58
N PHE A 135 -9.14 -7.75 -17.20
CA PHE A 135 -10.51 -7.78 -17.71
C PHE A 135 -10.44 -7.27 -19.15
N GLN A 136 -10.65 -8.17 -20.10
CA GLN A 136 -10.62 -7.91 -21.54
C GLN A 136 -11.54 -8.93 -22.20
N ALA A 137 -12.45 -8.49 -23.08
CA ALA A 137 -13.23 -9.35 -23.95
C ALA A 137 -12.32 -10.19 -24.87
N ASP A 138 -12.79 -11.35 -25.31
CA ASP A 138 -11.99 -12.29 -26.11
C ASP A 138 -11.93 -11.89 -27.59
N LEU A 139 -12.96 -11.20 -28.10
CA LEU A 139 -13.08 -10.79 -29.51
C LEU A 139 -13.40 -9.29 -29.69
N PRO A 140 -12.98 -8.67 -30.81
CA PRO A 140 -13.47 -7.36 -31.20
C PRO A 140 -14.99 -7.36 -31.34
N ASN A 141 -15.63 -6.25 -30.97
CA ASN A 141 -17.08 -6.05 -31.02
C ASN A 141 -17.89 -6.99 -30.10
N GLU A 142 -17.23 -7.70 -29.19
CA GLU A 142 -17.89 -8.51 -28.15
C GLU A 142 -18.41 -7.63 -27.00
N LEU A 143 -17.59 -6.68 -26.54
CA LEU A 143 -17.95 -5.80 -25.43
C LEU A 143 -17.53 -4.36 -25.72
N TRP A 144 -18.51 -3.47 -25.80
CA TRP A 144 -18.24 -2.04 -25.77
C TRP A 144 -18.43 -1.47 -24.36
N GLN A 145 -17.50 -0.65 -23.93
CA GLN A 145 -17.56 0.07 -22.67
C GLN A 145 -17.88 1.54 -22.94
N SER A 146 -18.72 2.14 -22.09
CA SER A 146 -18.94 3.58 -22.10
C SER A 146 -18.83 4.16 -20.71
N ASP A 147 -18.15 5.30 -20.65
CA ASP A 147 -18.04 6.17 -19.49
C ASP A 147 -18.01 7.62 -20.00
N PHE A 148 -18.27 8.57 -19.11
CA PHE A 148 -18.08 9.97 -19.37
C PHE A 148 -17.26 10.68 -18.29
N THR A 149 -16.38 11.56 -18.73
CA THR A 149 -15.46 12.29 -17.86
C THR A 149 -15.84 13.77 -17.80
N HIS A 150 -15.88 14.32 -16.58
CA HIS A 150 -16.02 15.75 -16.35
C HIS A 150 -14.67 16.45 -16.55
N ILE A 151 -14.65 17.48 -17.37
CA ILE A 151 -13.46 18.26 -17.72
C ILE A 151 -13.69 19.72 -17.37
N HIS A 152 -12.72 20.32 -16.69
CA HIS A 152 -12.69 21.76 -16.43
C HIS A 152 -11.88 22.45 -17.53
N LEU A 153 -12.48 23.42 -18.19
CA LEU A 153 -11.85 24.22 -19.23
C LEU A 153 -11.10 25.41 -18.63
N ARG A 154 -10.15 25.95 -19.40
CA ARG A 154 -9.31 27.08 -18.97
C ARG A 154 -10.12 28.35 -18.66
N ASP A 155 -11.27 28.53 -19.28
CA ASP A 155 -12.18 29.66 -19.07
C ASP A 155 -13.11 29.47 -17.85
N GLY A 156 -12.91 28.41 -17.07
CA GLY A 156 -13.68 28.12 -15.87
C GLY A 156 -15.01 27.41 -16.14
N LYS A 157 -15.31 27.08 -17.40
CA LYS A 157 -16.48 26.26 -17.75
C LYS A 157 -16.21 24.78 -17.51
N GLU A 158 -17.28 24.03 -17.31
CA GLU A 158 -17.24 22.58 -17.22
C GLU A 158 -17.87 21.98 -18.48
N CYS A 159 -17.33 20.85 -18.92
CA CYS A 159 -17.95 20.03 -19.95
C CYS A 159 -17.79 18.54 -19.62
N GLU A 160 -18.60 17.72 -20.25
CA GLU A 160 -18.62 16.28 -20.07
C GLU A 160 -18.29 15.61 -21.41
N VAL A 161 -17.37 14.66 -21.40
CA VAL A 161 -16.96 13.92 -22.60
C VAL A 161 -17.42 12.48 -22.49
N ILE A 162 -18.30 12.05 -23.39
CA ILE A 162 -18.72 10.65 -23.50
C ILE A 162 -17.82 9.92 -24.50
N GLY A 163 -17.38 8.73 -24.12
CA GLY A 163 -16.65 7.79 -24.96
C GLY A 163 -17.35 6.44 -25.07
N TRP A 164 -17.23 5.82 -26.24
CA TRP A 164 -17.48 4.39 -26.45
C TRP A 164 -16.18 3.75 -26.92
N ILE A 165 -15.75 2.69 -26.25
CA ILE A 165 -14.51 1.97 -26.57
C ILE A 165 -14.79 0.47 -26.66
N ASP A 166 -14.20 -0.17 -27.66
CA ASP A 166 -14.20 -1.63 -27.73
C ASP A 166 -13.17 -2.20 -26.74
N ASP A 167 -13.59 -3.09 -25.84
CA ASP A 167 -12.75 -3.56 -24.74
C ASP A 167 -11.61 -4.48 -25.22
N HIS A 168 -11.82 -5.24 -26.31
CA HIS A 168 -10.77 -6.10 -26.87
C HIS A 168 -9.72 -5.29 -27.65
N SER A 169 -10.13 -4.54 -28.67
CA SER A 169 -9.22 -3.82 -29.58
C SER A 169 -8.73 -2.48 -29.04
N ARG A 170 -9.39 -1.93 -28.02
CA ARG A 170 -9.19 -0.56 -27.51
C ARG A 170 -9.45 0.54 -28.55
N CYS A 171 -10.18 0.21 -29.61
CA CYS A 171 -10.60 1.19 -30.60
C CYS A 171 -11.71 2.08 -30.03
N ILE A 172 -11.63 3.40 -30.31
CA ILE A 172 -12.62 4.38 -29.88
C ILE A 172 -13.74 4.40 -30.92
N MET A 173 -14.91 3.89 -30.55
CA MET A 173 -16.10 3.84 -31.41
C MET A 173 -16.75 5.21 -31.53
N TYR A 174 -16.71 6.01 -30.46
CA TYR A 174 -17.28 7.34 -30.41
C TYR A 174 -16.60 8.17 -29.31
N LEU A 175 -16.38 9.45 -29.55
CA LEU A 175 -15.87 10.39 -28.54
C LEU A 175 -16.38 11.80 -28.85
N ARG A 176 -17.10 12.41 -27.91
CA ARG A 176 -17.58 13.78 -28.07
C ARG A 176 -17.78 14.50 -26.74
N ALA A 177 -17.48 15.79 -26.72
CA ALA A 177 -17.74 16.70 -25.61
C ALA A 177 -19.13 17.35 -25.72
N PHE A 178 -19.80 17.49 -24.58
CA PHE A 178 -21.08 18.16 -24.41
C PHE A 178 -21.00 19.08 -23.18
N GLU A 179 -21.84 20.10 -23.11
CA GLU A 179 -21.97 20.92 -21.89
C GLU A 179 -22.47 20.08 -20.70
N ARG A 180 -23.44 19.19 -20.97
CA ARG A 180 -23.94 18.18 -20.04
C ARG A 180 -24.47 16.97 -20.80
N ILE A 181 -24.18 15.76 -20.33
CA ILE A 181 -24.65 14.51 -20.91
C ILE A 181 -26.02 14.18 -20.31
N THR A 182 -26.93 13.77 -21.20
CA THR A 182 -28.26 13.28 -20.86
C THR A 182 -28.43 11.85 -21.36
N GLY A 183 -29.45 11.13 -20.88
CA GLY A 183 -29.76 9.80 -21.39
C GLY A 183 -30.04 9.76 -22.88
N ARG A 184 -30.59 10.85 -23.44
CA ARG A 184 -30.79 10.96 -24.88
C ARG A 184 -29.46 11.00 -25.64
N ILE A 185 -28.50 11.82 -25.17
CA ILE A 185 -27.16 11.93 -25.77
C ILE A 185 -26.45 10.57 -25.75
N VAL A 186 -26.60 9.84 -24.66
CA VAL A 186 -26.07 8.49 -24.52
C VAL A 186 -26.63 7.55 -25.60
N VAL A 187 -27.95 7.47 -25.75
CA VAL A 187 -28.61 6.61 -26.75
C VAL A 187 -28.22 7.03 -28.18
N ASP A 188 -28.19 8.33 -28.45
CA ASP A 188 -27.83 8.86 -29.77
C ASP A 188 -26.36 8.54 -30.10
N SER A 189 -25.45 8.70 -29.13
CA SER A 189 -24.02 8.35 -29.31
C SER A 189 -23.82 6.86 -29.58
N PHE A 190 -24.58 6.00 -28.89
CA PHE A 190 -24.54 4.55 -29.11
C PHE A 190 -25.08 4.18 -30.50
N THR A 191 -26.22 4.75 -30.88
CA THR A 191 -26.84 4.53 -32.19
C THR A 191 -25.92 4.98 -33.33
N GLN A 192 -25.23 6.11 -33.15
CA GLN A 192 -24.25 6.60 -34.11
C GLN A 192 -23.01 5.71 -34.18
N ALA A 193 -22.53 5.16 -33.06
CA ALA A 193 -21.42 4.21 -33.07
C ALA A 193 -21.81 2.91 -33.80
N ILE A 194 -23.01 2.38 -33.53
CA ILE A 194 -23.52 1.16 -34.17
C ILE A 194 -23.66 1.33 -35.68
N SER A 195 -24.11 2.49 -36.16
CA SER A 195 -24.30 2.69 -37.61
C SER A 195 -22.98 2.63 -38.40
N ILE A 196 -21.84 2.82 -37.73
CA ILE A 196 -20.51 2.78 -38.34
C ILE A 196 -19.85 1.41 -38.14
N TYR A 197 -19.90 0.86 -36.91
CA TYR A 197 -19.10 -0.30 -36.51
C TYR A 197 -19.92 -1.59 -36.33
N GLY A 198 -21.24 -1.53 -36.47
CA GLY A 198 -22.15 -2.64 -36.20
C GLY A 198 -22.57 -2.73 -34.72
N VAL A 199 -23.50 -3.64 -34.43
CA VAL A 199 -24.02 -3.85 -33.07
C VAL A 199 -23.02 -4.69 -32.27
N PRO A 200 -22.58 -4.25 -31.06
CA PRO A 200 -21.76 -5.09 -30.20
C PRO A 200 -22.58 -6.20 -29.54
N GLN A 201 -21.94 -7.30 -29.16
CA GLN A 201 -22.65 -8.41 -28.48
C GLN A 201 -23.12 -8.01 -27.06
N ALA A 202 -22.35 -7.16 -26.38
CA ALA A 202 -22.71 -6.63 -25.07
C ALA A 202 -22.18 -5.20 -24.89
N THR A 203 -22.80 -4.48 -23.95
CA THR A 203 -22.31 -3.20 -23.46
C THR A 203 -22.09 -3.24 -21.95
N LEU A 204 -21.08 -2.50 -21.49
CA LEU A 204 -20.82 -2.28 -20.07
C LEU A 204 -20.76 -0.78 -19.79
N THR A 205 -21.66 -0.33 -18.94
CA THR A 205 -21.81 1.07 -18.54
C THR A 205 -21.91 1.12 -17.02
N ASP A 206 -21.15 1.97 -16.37
CA ASP A 206 -21.09 2.08 -14.90
C ASP A 206 -22.10 3.08 -14.30
N ASN A 207 -22.81 3.85 -15.14
CA ASN A 207 -23.72 4.91 -14.69
C ASN A 207 -25.22 4.54 -14.75
N GLY A 208 -25.60 3.57 -13.91
CA GLY A 208 -26.94 2.97 -13.79
C GLY A 208 -28.11 3.87 -13.35
N CYS A 209 -28.09 5.18 -13.59
CA CYS A 209 -29.31 6.02 -13.56
C CYS A 209 -29.68 6.58 -14.94
N VAL A 210 -28.71 6.73 -15.84
CA VAL A 210 -28.94 7.30 -17.18
C VAL A 210 -29.43 6.24 -18.17
N TYR A 211 -29.25 4.96 -17.82
CA TYR A 211 -29.63 3.79 -18.61
C TYR A 211 -30.82 2.99 -18.04
N THR A 212 -31.33 3.37 -16.87
CA THR A 212 -32.50 2.76 -16.24
C THR A 212 -33.40 3.84 -15.69
N GLU A 213 -34.45 4.21 -16.42
CA GLU A 213 -35.65 4.75 -15.78
C GLU A 213 -36.09 3.70 -14.77
N HIS A 214 -36.16 4.04 -13.48
CA HIS A 214 -37.21 3.65 -12.51
C HIS A 214 -37.03 4.52 -11.25
N SER A 215 -38.16 5.06 -10.80
CA SER A 215 -38.36 5.93 -9.65
C SER A 215 -37.71 5.41 -8.35
N THR A 216 -37.16 6.36 -7.59
CA THR A 216 -36.92 6.40 -6.13
C THR A 216 -36.16 5.28 -5.38
N GLN A 217 -35.20 5.76 -4.56
CA GLN A 217 -34.54 5.17 -3.39
C GLN A 217 -33.17 4.46 -3.54
N LYS A 218 -32.16 5.19 -3.03
CA LYS A 218 -30.92 4.78 -2.31
C LYS A 218 -30.12 3.57 -2.82
N HIS A 219 -28.89 3.89 -3.27
CA HIS A 219 -27.71 3.03 -3.48
C HIS A 219 -27.54 1.87 -2.47
N PRO A 220 -27.01 0.70 -2.88
CA PRO A 220 -25.58 0.58 -3.24
C PRO A 220 -25.24 -0.18 -4.54
N HIS A 221 -24.05 0.11 -5.03
CA HIS A 221 -23.37 -0.41 -6.22
C HIS A 221 -23.72 -1.86 -6.62
N LYS A 222 -24.25 -2.02 -7.84
CA LYS A 222 -24.27 -3.30 -8.57
C LYS A 222 -23.84 -3.07 -10.01
N HIS A 223 -22.73 -3.68 -10.41
CA HIS A 223 -22.36 -3.83 -11.81
C HIS A 223 -23.35 -4.81 -12.46
N LYS A 224 -23.99 -4.41 -13.56
CA LYS A 224 -24.83 -5.31 -14.37
C LYS A 224 -24.35 -5.23 -15.82
N ALA A 225 -23.96 -6.37 -16.36
CA ALA A 225 -23.79 -6.55 -17.79
C ALA A 225 -25.16 -6.86 -18.40
N HIS A 226 -25.52 -6.20 -19.50
CA HIS A 226 -26.73 -6.47 -20.25
C HIS A 226 -26.34 -7.11 -21.59
N THR A 227 -26.72 -8.38 -21.76
CA THR A 227 -26.59 -9.12 -23.03
C THR A 227 -27.80 -8.78 -23.90
N LEU A 228 -27.58 -8.23 -25.09
CA LEU A 228 -28.63 -8.00 -26.07
C LEU A 228 -28.78 -9.27 -26.92
N GLN A 229 -29.97 -9.89 -26.93
CA GLN A 229 -30.28 -10.96 -27.88
C GLN A 229 -30.81 -10.35 -29.18
N PRO A 230 -30.32 -10.78 -30.36
CA PRO A 230 -30.87 -10.35 -31.64
C PRO A 230 -32.24 -10.99 -31.88
N GLN A 231 -33.18 -10.23 -32.45
CA GLN A 231 -34.41 -10.73 -33.07
C GLN A 231 -34.13 -11.29 -34.47
#